data_AF-A0AAW9R6B2-F1
#
_entry.id   AF-A0AAW9R6B2-F1
#
_cell.length_a   1.000
_cell.length_b   1.000
_cell.length_c   1.000
_cell.angle_alpha   90.00
_cell.angle_beta   90.00
_cell.angle_gamma   90.00
#
_symmetry.space_group_name_H-M   'P 1'
#
loop_
_entity.id
_entity.type
_entity.pdbx_description
1 polymer ?
#
loop_
_entity_poly.entity_id
_entity_poly.type
_entity_poly.pdbx_seq_one_letter_code
_entity_poly.pdbx_strand_id
1 'polypeptide(L)'
;MDALERLAQAGDPDAACRLFVGTRRCRMVEQRLRRAEQMQAHLERGEAPRISEDMAVLSIANALEQTRALASWCEGADPARFPDADAFAERAFSRMSSAQKVLLVMSRQDGSIARMPRHFGSPGGLGGSTGFIYPQFLSDHGRAALEEGVRQANPLALEGMIMLHSPAWIPGGEETPRLSMPDRRRFARYALLMTRVFGEDEVGPAVGGVLARSLASMGADERAEAERWADREAARWRAQASNGMAPAEGGESQAGEIARGCESFP
;
A
#
# COMPACT_ATOMS: atom_id res chain seq x y z
N MET A 1 -14.34 17.85 10.58
CA MET A 1 -14.03 17.67 9.14
C MET A 1 -13.96 19.01 8.40
N ASP A 2 -14.89 19.94 8.61
CA ASP A 2 -14.90 21.26 7.94
C ASP A 2 -13.59 22.08 8.09
N ALA A 3 -12.94 22.00 9.26
CA ALA A 3 -11.65 22.66 9.46
C ALA A 3 -10.52 22.04 8.61
N LEU A 4 -10.53 20.72 8.44
CA LEU A 4 -9.55 19.98 7.63
C LEU A 4 -9.75 20.29 6.15
N GLU A 5 -11.00 20.39 5.71
CA GLU A 5 -11.33 20.79 4.34
C GLU A 5 -10.83 22.20 4.02
N ARG A 6 -11.04 23.19 4.90
CA ARG A 6 -10.52 24.55 4.71
C ARG A 6 -9.00 24.58 4.60
N LEU A 7 -8.29 23.80 5.41
CA LEU A 7 -6.83 23.70 5.35
C LEU A 7 -6.38 23.07 4.01
N ALA A 8 -7.04 22.00 3.57
CA ALA A 8 -6.74 21.37 2.30
C ALA A 8 -7.10 22.26 1.09
N GLN A 9 -8.16 23.07 1.19
CA GLN A 9 -8.48 24.12 0.20
C GLN A 9 -7.40 25.20 0.14
N ALA A 10 -6.82 25.58 1.28
CA ALA A 10 -5.63 26.43 1.34
C ALA A 10 -4.34 25.72 0.85
N GLY A 11 -4.43 24.41 0.58
CA GLY A 11 -3.36 23.58 0.05
C GLY A 11 -2.36 23.10 1.09
N ASP A 12 -2.78 23.02 2.35
CA ASP A 12 -2.02 22.37 3.41
C ASP A 12 -1.78 20.88 3.06
N PRO A 13 -0.52 20.42 3.01
CA PRO A 13 -0.18 19.06 2.57
C PRO A 13 -0.66 17.98 3.54
N ASP A 14 -0.63 18.25 4.84
CA ASP A 14 -1.05 17.29 5.87
C ASP A 14 -2.56 17.11 5.83
N ALA A 15 -3.31 18.22 5.75
CA ALA A 15 -4.76 18.20 5.61
C ALA A 15 -5.21 17.50 4.32
N ALA A 16 -4.54 17.77 3.20
CA ALA A 16 -4.81 17.11 1.93
C ALA A 16 -4.53 15.59 2.01
N CYS A 17 -3.41 15.18 2.61
CA CYS A 17 -3.07 13.77 2.83
C CYS A 17 -4.12 13.08 3.70
N ARG A 18 -4.49 13.69 4.83
CA ARG A 18 -5.49 13.13 5.78
C ARG A 18 -6.86 13.00 5.13
N LEU A 19 -7.31 13.99 4.38
CA LEU A 19 -8.58 13.91 3.65
C LEU A 19 -8.56 12.82 2.59
N PHE A 20 -7.49 12.71 1.82
CA PHE A 20 -7.34 11.69 0.79
C PHE A 20 -7.42 10.28 1.36
N VAL A 21 -6.55 9.96 2.33
CA VAL A 21 -6.50 8.62 2.93
C VAL A 21 -7.76 8.35 3.74
N GLY A 22 -8.24 9.35 4.48
CA GLY A 22 -9.42 9.22 5.32
C GLY A 22 -10.70 8.96 4.56
N THR A 23 -10.94 9.72 3.49
CA THR A 23 -12.12 9.55 2.64
C THR A 23 -12.14 8.16 2.02
N ARG A 24 -11.00 7.66 1.53
CA ARG A 24 -10.89 6.29 0.96
C ARG A 24 -11.14 5.20 1.99
N ARG A 25 -10.55 5.34 3.18
CA ARG A 25 -10.76 4.39 4.29
C ARG A 25 -12.23 4.33 4.69
N CYS A 26 -12.90 5.47 4.81
CA CYS A 26 -14.31 5.49 5.19
C CYS A 26 -15.23 4.99 4.08
N ARG A 27 -14.94 5.26 2.80
CA ARG A 27 -15.64 4.61 1.68
C ARG A 27 -15.51 3.09 1.72
N MET A 28 -14.34 2.55 2.06
CA MET A 28 -14.17 1.10 2.26
C MET A 28 -15.01 0.57 3.40
N VAL A 29 -14.98 1.23 4.57
CA VAL A 29 -15.78 0.78 5.72
C VAL A 29 -17.25 0.67 5.30
N GLU A 30 -17.79 1.70 4.66
CA GLU A 30 -19.16 1.65 4.14
C GLU A 30 -19.38 0.52 3.11
N GLN A 31 -18.44 0.33 2.17
CA GLN A 31 -18.55 -0.75 1.18
C GLN A 31 -18.50 -2.14 1.82
N ARG A 32 -17.65 -2.36 2.83
CA ARG A 32 -17.54 -3.62 3.57
C ARG A 32 -18.79 -3.90 4.38
N LEU A 33 -19.34 -2.89 5.06
CA LEU A 33 -20.61 -3.01 5.77
C LEU A 33 -21.74 -3.37 4.82
N ARG A 34 -21.90 -2.62 3.71
CA ARG A 34 -22.90 -2.92 2.66
C ARG A 34 -22.75 -4.33 2.10
N ARG A 35 -21.52 -4.79 1.87
CA ARG A 35 -21.26 -6.14 1.35
C ARG A 35 -21.59 -7.24 2.36
N ALA A 36 -21.25 -7.03 3.63
CA ALA A 36 -21.58 -7.97 4.70
C ALA A 36 -23.10 -8.09 4.88
N GLU A 37 -23.82 -6.96 4.83
CA GLU A 37 -25.29 -6.92 4.84
C GLU A 37 -25.90 -7.67 3.63
N GLN A 38 -25.36 -7.46 2.43
CA GLN A 38 -25.79 -8.19 1.23
C GLN A 38 -25.55 -9.70 1.37
N MET A 39 -24.37 -10.12 1.86
CA MET A 39 -24.05 -11.53 2.07
C MET A 39 -24.97 -12.15 3.12
N GLN A 40 -25.27 -11.45 4.21
CA GLN A 40 -26.24 -11.90 5.20
C GLN A 40 -27.63 -12.08 4.58
N ALA A 41 -28.10 -11.11 3.80
CA ALA A 41 -29.40 -11.20 3.12
C ALA A 41 -29.47 -12.36 2.11
N HIS A 42 -28.37 -12.70 1.43
CA HIS A 42 -28.31 -13.89 0.57
C HIS A 42 -28.36 -15.20 1.35
N LEU A 43 -27.71 -15.28 2.52
CA LEU A 43 -27.82 -16.44 3.40
C LEU A 43 -29.25 -16.63 3.92
N GLU A 44 -29.89 -15.54 4.38
CA GLU A 44 -31.28 -15.55 4.85
C GLU A 44 -32.27 -15.99 3.75
N ARG A 45 -31.95 -15.74 2.48
CA ARG A 45 -32.74 -16.19 1.32
C ARG A 45 -32.41 -17.61 0.84
N GLY A 46 -31.44 -18.29 1.45
CA GLY A 46 -30.99 -19.62 1.01
C GLY A 46 -30.20 -19.62 -0.31
N GLU A 47 -29.71 -18.44 -0.75
CA GLU A 47 -28.93 -18.24 -1.98
C GLU A 47 -27.42 -18.37 -1.72
N ALA A 48 -27.03 -19.15 -0.71
CA ALA A 48 -25.66 -19.18 -0.20
C ALA A 48 -24.64 -19.51 -1.31
N PRO A 49 -23.46 -18.85 -1.31
CA PRO A 49 -22.36 -19.23 -2.19
C PRO A 49 -21.93 -20.67 -1.91
N ARG A 50 -21.14 -21.29 -2.81
CA ARG A 50 -20.69 -22.72 -2.79
C ARG A 50 -19.90 -23.20 -1.54
N ILE A 51 -19.92 -22.44 -0.46
CA ILE A 51 -19.27 -22.67 0.83
C ILE A 51 -20.32 -23.20 1.80
N SER A 52 -19.94 -23.98 2.82
CA SER A 52 -20.89 -24.39 3.85
C SER A 52 -21.44 -23.17 4.59
N GLU A 53 -22.70 -23.25 5.02
CA GLU A 53 -23.40 -22.17 5.72
C GLU A 53 -22.62 -21.71 6.97
N ASP A 54 -22.11 -22.65 7.77
CA ASP A 54 -21.27 -22.37 8.94
C ASP A 54 -20.01 -21.55 8.59
N MET A 55 -19.36 -21.86 7.47
CA MET A 55 -18.18 -21.13 7.00
C MET A 55 -18.55 -19.74 6.47
N ALA A 56 -19.72 -19.60 5.85
CA ALA A 56 -20.22 -18.30 5.41
C ALA A 56 -20.56 -17.39 6.61
N VAL A 57 -21.22 -17.94 7.63
CA VAL A 57 -21.54 -17.24 8.88
C VAL A 57 -20.27 -16.78 9.60
N LEU A 58 -19.28 -17.68 9.80
CA LEU A 58 -18.00 -17.33 10.41
C LEU A 58 -17.24 -16.26 9.61
N SER A 59 -17.28 -16.34 8.28
CA SER A 59 -16.64 -15.36 7.40
C SER A 59 -17.28 -13.97 7.51
N ILE A 60 -18.61 -13.90 7.55
CA ILE A 60 -19.35 -12.63 7.75
C ILE A 60 -19.07 -12.06 9.12
N ALA A 61 -19.11 -12.88 10.18
CA ALA A 61 -18.84 -12.45 11.54
C ALA A 61 -17.43 -11.85 11.69
N ASN A 62 -16.42 -12.55 11.18
CA ASN A 62 -15.03 -12.07 11.18
C ASN A 62 -14.88 -10.77 10.36
N ALA A 63 -15.54 -10.68 9.20
CA ALA A 63 -15.49 -9.48 8.36
C ALA A 63 -16.16 -8.27 9.06
N LEU A 64 -17.30 -8.47 9.73
CA LEU A 64 -18.00 -7.43 10.47
C LEU A 64 -17.22 -6.97 11.70
N GLU A 65 -16.62 -7.89 12.45
CA GLU A 65 -15.79 -7.54 13.61
C GLU A 65 -14.59 -6.67 13.21
N GLN A 66 -13.85 -7.09 12.18
CA GLN A 66 -12.74 -6.31 11.63
C GLN A 66 -13.20 -4.95 11.09
N THR A 67 -14.37 -4.89 10.46
CA THR A 67 -14.90 -3.65 9.88
C THR A 67 -15.37 -2.69 10.98
N ARG A 68 -16.00 -3.18 12.06
CA ARG A 68 -16.45 -2.36 13.19
C ARG A 68 -15.27 -1.71 13.94
N ALA A 69 -14.17 -2.44 14.12
CA ALA A 69 -12.95 -1.88 14.69
C ALA A 69 -12.39 -0.70 13.86
N LEU A 70 -12.58 -0.73 12.54
CA LEU A 70 -12.18 0.35 11.63
C LEU A 70 -13.22 1.48 11.54
N ALA A 71 -14.50 1.19 11.82
CA ALA A 71 -15.61 2.11 11.64
C ALA A 71 -15.65 3.24 12.67
N SER A 72 -15.12 3.04 13.88
CA SER A 72 -15.03 4.09 14.90
C SER A 72 -14.24 5.31 14.43
N TRP A 73 -13.27 5.11 13.53
CA TRP A 73 -12.49 6.19 12.92
C TRP A 73 -13.31 7.03 11.92
N CYS A 74 -14.40 6.47 11.41
CA CYS A 74 -15.30 7.09 10.42
C CYS A 74 -16.57 7.66 11.03
N GLU A 75 -16.72 7.59 12.35
CA GLU A 75 -17.91 8.10 13.03
C GLU A 75 -18.04 9.62 12.82
N GLY A 76 -19.17 10.06 12.28
CA GLY A 76 -19.42 11.46 11.93
C GLY A 76 -18.69 11.96 10.67
N ALA A 77 -17.94 11.10 9.98
CA ALA A 77 -17.42 11.39 8.64
C ALA A 77 -18.47 11.01 7.58
N ASP A 78 -18.70 11.91 6.62
CA ASP A 78 -19.48 11.61 5.42
C ASP A 78 -18.55 11.70 4.19
N PRO A 79 -18.03 10.56 3.70
CA PRO A 79 -17.12 10.53 2.55
C PRO A 79 -17.73 11.03 1.24
N ALA A 80 -19.07 11.13 1.16
CA ALA A 80 -19.77 11.71 0.01
C ALA A 80 -19.66 13.24 0.00
N ARG A 81 -19.41 13.89 1.15
CA ARG A 81 -19.16 15.34 1.25
C ARG A 81 -17.77 15.74 0.77
N PHE A 82 -16.89 14.78 0.50
CA PHE A 82 -15.52 15.02 0.03
C PHE A 82 -15.26 14.38 -1.34
N PRO A 83 -15.99 14.77 -2.41
CA PRO A 83 -15.72 14.26 -3.75
C PRO A 83 -14.32 14.69 -4.25
N ASP A 84 -13.83 15.84 -3.78
CA ASP A 84 -12.58 16.47 -4.26
C ASP A 84 -11.31 16.06 -3.49
N ALA A 85 -11.36 14.98 -2.70
CA ALA A 85 -10.21 14.53 -1.91
C ALA A 85 -8.96 14.26 -2.79
N ASP A 86 -9.14 13.68 -3.98
CA ASP A 86 -8.07 13.46 -4.95
C ASP A 86 -7.52 14.81 -5.48
N ALA A 87 -8.38 15.81 -5.71
CA ALA A 87 -7.97 17.12 -6.20
C ALA A 87 -7.22 17.96 -5.15
N PHE A 88 -7.56 17.81 -3.87
CA PHE A 88 -6.78 18.40 -2.76
C PHE A 88 -5.37 17.80 -2.72
N ALA A 89 -5.26 16.46 -2.81
CA ALA A 89 -3.99 15.76 -2.83
C ALA A 89 -3.13 16.19 -4.01
N GLU A 90 -3.70 16.27 -5.22
CA GLU A 90 -2.99 16.70 -6.43
C GLU A 90 -2.42 18.12 -6.28
N ARG A 91 -3.23 19.08 -5.81
CA ARG A 91 -2.77 20.47 -5.62
C ARG A 91 -1.67 20.61 -4.57
N ALA A 92 -1.71 19.80 -3.52
CA ALA A 92 -0.73 19.87 -2.43
C ALA A 92 0.51 18.98 -2.67
N PHE A 93 0.49 18.10 -3.69
CA PHE A 93 1.47 17.03 -3.88
C PHE A 93 2.93 17.50 -3.91
N SER A 94 3.21 18.64 -4.55
CA SER A 94 4.57 19.19 -4.64
C SER A 94 5.13 19.65 -3.28
N ARG A 95 4.27 19.97 -2.32
CA ARG A 95 4.62 20.39 -0.96
C ARG A 95 4.59 19.26 0.05
N MET A 96 4.07 18.08 -0.34
CA MET A 96 4.03 16.92 0.53
C MET A 96 5.43 16.38 0.82
N SER A 97 5.59 15.80 2.02
CA SER A 97 6.79 15.05 2.36
C SER A 97 6.93 13.79 1.49
N SER A 98 8.13 13.22 1.42
CA SER A 98 8.36 11.96 0.71
C SER A 98 7.47 10.83 1.26
N ALA A 99 7.28 10.77 2.59
CA ALA A 99 6.43 9.79 3.24
C ALA A 99 4.96 9.92 2.83
N GLN A 100 4.45 11.15 2.76
CA GLN A 100 3.07 11.43 2.30
C GLN A 100 2.88 11.01 0.85
N LYS A 101 3.81 11.39 -0.04
CA LYS A 101 3.74 11.01 -1.46
C LYS A 101 3.74 9.49 -1.62
N VAL A 102 4.60 8.79 -0.90
CA VAL A 102 4.66 7.32 -0.90
C VAL A 102 3.33 6.74 -0.40
N LEU A 103 2.79 7.27 0.70
CA LEU A 103 1.52 6.80 1.25
C LEU A 103 0.38 6.96 0.24
N LEU A 104 0.30 8.10 -0.46
CA LEU A 104 -0.70 8.35 -1.50
C LEU A 104 -0.58 7.37 -2.67
N VAL A 105 0.65 7.16 -3.15
CA VAL A 105 0.95 6.25 -4.27
C VAL A 105 0.65 4.79 -3.94
N MET A 106 0.89 4.43 -2.68
CA MET A 106 0.67 3.08 -2.17
C MET A 106 -0.74 2.88 -1.62
N SER A 107 -1.52 3.95 -1.43
CA SER A 107 -2.90 3.88 -0.98
C SER A 107 -3.81 3.32 -2.06
N ARG A 108 -4.49 2.24 -1.70
CA ARG A 108 -5.53 1.60 -2.48
C ARG A 108 -6.82 2.39 -2.36
N GLN A 109 -7.76 2.11 -3.26
CA GLN A 109 -9.06 2.76 -3.24
C GLN A 109 -9.87 2.46 -1.99
N ASP A 110 -9.68 1.27 -1.44
CA ASP A 110 -10.28 0.86 -0.18
C ASP A 110 -9.59 1.52 1.03
N GLY A 111 -8.64 2.43 0.81
CA GLY A 111 -7.91 3.08 1.89
C GLY A 111 -6.91 2.17 2.60
N SER A 112 -6.81 0.89 2.21
CA SER A 112 -5.68 0.07 2.59
C SER A 112 -4.43 0.50 1.84
N ILE A 113 -3.27 0.08 2.31
CA ILE A 113 -1.98 0.29 1.68
C ILE A 113 -1.60 -0.98 0.94
N ALA A 114 -1.17 -0.84 -0.31
CA ALA A 114 -0.60 -1.92 -1.09
C ALA A 114 0.69 -2.39 -0.41
N ARG A 115 0.73 -3.67 -0.02
CA ARG A 115 1.91 -4.30 0.57
C ARG A 115 2.41 -5.43 -0.30
N MET A 116 3.71 -5.71 -0.21
CA MET A 116 4.31 -6.89 -0.81
C MET A 116 3.84 -8.14 -0.05
N PRO A 117 3.42 -9.22 -0.72
CA PRO A 117 3.00 -10.44 -0.04
C PRO A 117 4.20 -11.13 0.61
N ARG A 118 4.17 -11.24 1.94
CA ARG A 118 5.23 -11.89 2.74
C ARG A 118 5.00 -13.41 2.88
N HIS A 119 3.76 -13.87 2.75
CA HIS A 119 3.37 -15.28 2.83
C HIS A 119 2.43 -15.66 1.68
N PHE A 120 2.48 -16.93 1.25
CA PHE A 120 1.50 -17.48 0.33
C PHE A 120 0.11 -17.46 0.97
N GLY A 121 -0.88 -16.92 0.26
CA GLY A 121 -2.26 -16.92 0.75
C GLY A 121 -2.54 -15.98 1.92
N SER A 122 -1.75 -14.90 2.10
CA SER A 122 -2.23 -13.78 2.92
C SER A 122 -3.66 -13.44 2.49
N PRO A 123 -4.63 -13.36 3.41
CA PRO A 123 -6.00 -13.06 3.06
C PRO A 123 -6.02 -11.62 2.53
N GLY A 124 -5.86 -11.49 1.22
CA GLY A 124 -6.44 -10.37 0.49
C GLY A 124 -7.92 -10.46 0.80
N GLY A 125 -8.37 -9.56 1.68
CA GLY A 125 -9.72 -9.57 2.22
C GLY A 125 -10.72 -9.74 1.08
N LEU A 126 -11.64 -10.69 1.24
CA LEU A 126 -12.74 -11.04 0.33
C LEU A 126 -12.80 -10.19 -0.95
N GLY A 127 -12.14 -10.70 -1.98
CA GLY A 127 -12.36 -10.42 -3.41
C GLY A 127 -12.97 -9.06 -3.72
N GLY A 128 -12.12 -8.03 -3.77
CA GLY A 128 -12.45 -6.74 -4.38
C GLY A 128 -11.68 -6.55 -5.67
N SER A 129 -11.87 -7.41 -6.68
CA SER A 129 -11.56 -7.02 -8.06
C SER A 129 -12.59 -5.95 -8.43
N THR A 130 -12.20 -4.70 -8.23
CA THR A 130 -12.76 -3.58 -8.95
C THR A 130 -11.64 -3.15 -9.87
N GLY A 131 -11.76 -3.51 -11.15
CA GLY A 131 -10.90 -2.93 -12.18
C GLY A 131 -11.04 -1.42 -12.08
N PHE A 132 -10.03 -0.78 -11.49
CA PHE A 132 -10.01 0.65 -11.29
C PHE A 132 -8.85 1.29 -12.04
N ILE A 133 -9.14 2.42 -12.66
CA ILE A 133 -8.18 3.24 -13.36
C ILE A 133 -7.36 3.96 -12.30
N TYR A 134 -6.12 3.51 -12.08
CA TYR A 134 -5.15 4.24 -11.25
C TYR A 134 -5.23 5.74 -11.62
N PRO A 135 -5.57 6.65 -10.67
CA PRO A 135 -5.78 8.05 -11.01
C PRO A 135 -4.60 8.58 -11.81
N GLN A 136 -4.87 9.30 -12.90
CA GLN A 136 -3.81 9.74 -13.82
C GLN A 136 -2.69 10.49 -13.08
N PHE A 137 -3.05 11.30 -12.08
CA PHE A 137 -2.07 11.98 -11.23
C PHE A 137 -1.09 11.02 -10.53
N LEU A 138 -1.58 9.88 -10.02
CA LEU A 138 -0.70 8.87 -9.42
C LEU A 138 0.11 8.15 -10.49
N SER A 139 -0.43 7.93 -11.70
CA SER A 139 0.36 7.39 -12.81
C SER A 139 1.53 8.30 -13.16
N ASP A 140 1.28 9.60 -13.21
CA ASP A 140 2.26 10.62 -13.62
C ASP A 140 3.35 10.84 -12.56
N HIS A 141 3.00 10.70 -11.28
CA HIS A 141 3.90 11.00 -10.16
C HIS A 141 4.41 9.77 -9.41
N GLY A 142 3.80 8.59 -9.59
CA GLY A 142 3.98 7.42 -8.75
C GLY A 142 5.41 6.91 -8.71
N ARG A 143 6.03 6.71 -9.87
CA ARG A 143 7.43 6.26 -9.94
C ARG A 143 8.39 7.25 -9.27
N ALA A 144 8.23 8.53 -9.53
CA ALA A 144 9.12 9.57 -9.00
C ALA A 144 9.01 9.67 -7.47
N ALA A 145 7.79 9.57 -6.93
CA ALA A 145 7.55 9.54 -5.48
C ALA A 145 8.14 8.30 -4.81
N LEU A 146 8.03 7.12 -5.43
CA LEU A 146 8.65 5.90 -4.90
C LEU A 146 10.19 5.97 -4.96
N GLU A 147 10.75 6.50 -6.06
CA GLU A 147 12.20 6.74 -6.18
C GLU A 147 12.69 7.76 -5.12
N GLU A 148 11.90 8.81 -4.83
CA GLU A 148 12.15 9.74 -3.73
C GLU A 148 12.11 9.02 -2.37
N GLY A 149 11.09 8.20 -2.11
CA GLY A 149 10.96 7.43 -0.88
C GLY A 149 12.14 6.47 -0.64
N VAL A 150 12.58 5.75 -1.67
CA VAL A 150 13.76 4.86 -1.58
C VAL A 150 15.04 5.64 -1.25
N ARG A 151 15.21 6.86 -1.80
CA ARG A 151 16.33 7.73 -1.43
C ARG A 151 16.29 8.16 0.04
N GLN A 152 15.08 8.31 0.58
CA GLN A 152 14.82 8.66 1.99
C GLN A 152 14.72 7.43 2.90
N ALA A 153 15.17 6.25 2.46
CA ALA A 153 15.13 5.01 3.22
C ALA A 153 13.72 4.60 3.72
N ASN A 154 12.68 4.92 2.95
CA ASN A 154 11.31 4.52 3.24
C ASN A 154 11.05 3.07 2.79
N PRO A 155 10.76 2.13 3.72
CA PRO A 155 10.54 0.71 3.38
C PRO A 155 9.32 0.49 2.48
N LEU A 156 8.24 1.24 2.70
CA LEU A 156 7.01 1.13 1.91
C LEU A 156 7.25 1.55 0.45
N ALA A 157 8.11 2.55 0.23
CA ALA A 157 8.54 2.94 -1.12
C ALA A 157 9.32 1.81 -1.81
N LEU A 158 10.15 1.09 -1.06
CA LEU A 158 10.89 -0.05 -1.56
C LEU A 158 9.97 -1.22 -1.94
N GLU A 159 8.98 -1.55 -1.10
CA GLU A 159 7.91 -2.49 -1.47
C GLU A 159 7.22 -2.06 -2.78
N GLY A 160 6.89 -0.77 -2.89
CA GLY A 160 6.27 -0.20 -4.10
C GLY A 160 7.11 -0.38 -5.36
N MET A 161 8.41 -0.10 -5.29
CA MET A 161 9.32 -0.27 -6.44
C MET A 161 9.50 -1.75 -6.84
N ILE A 162 9.48 -2.68 -5.87
CA ILE A 162 9.51 -4.13 -6.15
C ILE A 162 8.23 -4.54 -6.90
N MET A 163 7.08 -4.09 -6.42
CA MET A 163 5.79 -4.42 -7.03
C MET A 163 5.63 -3.79 -8.42
N LEU A 164 6.07 -2.53 -8.60
CA LEU A 164 6.03 -1.79 -9.86
C LEU A 164 6.86 -2.47 -10.96
N HIS A 165 8.05 -2.97 -10.62
CA HIS A 165 8.99 -3.53 -11.59
C HIS A 165 8.94 -5.05 -11.73
N SER A 166 8.10 -5.74 -10.95
CA SER A 166 8.01 -7.19 -10.97
C SER A 166 7.79 -7.73 -12.39
N PRO A 167 8.69 -8.59 -12.91
CA PRO A 167 8.61 -9.12 -14.27
C PRO A 167 7.54 -10.23 -14.43
N ALA A 168 6.97 -10.69 -13.32
CA ALA A 168 5.93 -11.69 -13.28
C ALA A 168 4.88 -11.32 -12.23
N TRP A 169 3.69 -11.90 -12.35
CA TRP A 169 2.71 -11.85 -11.28
C TRP A 169 3.27 -12.50 -10.01
N ILE A 170 3.09 -11.85 -8.87
CA ILE A 170 3.54 -12.34 -7.56
C ILE A 170 2.33 -13.03 -6.89
N PRO A 171 2.40 -14.35 -6.63
CA PRO A 171 1.31 -15.06 -5.96
C PRO A 171 0.94 -14.44 -4.60
N GLY A 172 -0.36 -14.20 -4.37
CA GLY A 172 -0.86 -13.48 -3.20
C GLY A 172 -0.87 -11.95 -3.36
N GLY A 173 -0.36 -11.42 -4.49
CA GLY A 173 -0.65 -10.05 -4.90
C GLY A 173 -2.07 -9.97 -5.48
N GLU A 174 -2.93 -9.20 -4.83
CA GLU A 174 -4.31 -8.99 -5.32
C GLU A 174 -4.33 -8.36 -6.73
N GLU A 175 -5.33 -8.76 -7.52
CA GLU A 175 -5.68 -8.27 -8.87
C GLU A 175 -6.15 -6.80 -8.87
N THR A 176 -5.35 -5.92 -8.31
CA THR A 176 -5.54 -4.48 -8.48
C THR A 176 -4.79 -4.05 -9.74
N PRO A 177 -5.39 -3.23 -10.62
CA PRO A 177 -4.63 -2.54 -11.66
C PRO A 177 -3.64 -1.61 -10.98
N ARG A 178 -2.44 -2.12 -10.76
CA ARG A 178 -1.30 -1.33 -10.30
C ARG A 178 -0.63 -0.77 -11.53
N LEU A 179 -0.04 0.41 -11.39
CA LEU A 179 1.00 0.84 -12.32
C LEU A 179 2.03 -0.30 -12.36
N SER A 180 2.16 -0.96 -13.50
CA SER A 180 3.12 -2.04 -13.73
C SER A 180 4.05 -1.59 -14.84
N MET A 181 5.33 -1.53 -14.53
CA MET A 181 6.39 -1.20 -15.47
C MET A 181 7.48 -2.27 -15.34
N PRO A 182 7.23 -3.50 -15.84
CA PRO A 182 8.15 -4.62 -15.67
C PRO A 182 9.56 -4.27 -16.13
N ASP A 183 10.51 -4.32 -15.21
CA ASP A 183 11.93 -4.12 -15.47
C ASP A 183 12.71 -5.06 -14.55
N ARG A 184 13.17 -6.17 -15.11
CA ARG A 184 13.89 -7.21 -14.38
C ARG A 184 15.13 -6.69 -13.65
N ARG A 185 15.86 -5.74 -14.24
CA ARG A 185 17.10 -5.21 -13.64
C ARG A 185 16.76 -4.34 -12.42
N ARG A 186 15.76 -3.46 -12.56
CA ARG A 186 15.28 -2.63 -11.44
C ARG A 186 14.66 -3.48 -10.34
N PHE A 187 13.82 -4.44 -10.69
CA PHE A 187 13.23 -5.40 -9.76
C PHE A 187 14.31 -6.11 -8.93
N ALA A 188 15.32 -6.69 -9.60
CA ALA A 188 16.40 -7.39 -8.91
C ALA A 188 17.16 -6.49 -7.93
N ARG A 189 17.46 -5.25 -8.33
CA ARG A 189 18.12 -4.24 -7.47
C ARG A 189 17.31 -3.97 -6.21
N TYR A 190 16.03 -3.64 -6.33
CA TYR A 190 15.18 -3.29 -5.19
C TYR A 190 14.90 -4.50 -4.28
N ALA A 191 14.67 -5.68 -4.85
CA ALA A 191 14.47 -6.89 -4.06
C ALA A 191 15.75 -7.30 -3.30
N LEU A 192 16.93 -7.20 -3.94
CA LEU A 192 18.22 -7.40 -3.25
C LEU A 192 18.41 -6.38 -2.12
N LEU A 193 18.08 -5.10 -2.34
CA LEU A 193 18.15 -4.08 -1.28
C LEU A 193 17.27 -4.45 -0.09
N MET A 194 16.02 -4.88 -0.34
CA MET A 194 15.11 -5.33 0.71
C MET A 194 15.72 -6.49 1.51
N THR A 195 16.29 -7.49 0.82
CA THR A 195 17.01 -8.59 1.49
C THR A 195 18.17 -8.09 2.35
N ARG A 196 18.98 -7.15 1.85
CA ARG A 196 20.16 -6.66 2.59
C ARG A 196 19.77 -5.83 3.81
N VAL A 197 18.73 -5.02 3.73
CA VAL A 197 18.33 -4.13 4.84
C VAL A 197 17.52 -4.89 5.88
N PHE A 198 16.55 -5.71 5.46
CA PHE A 198 15.56 -6.28 6.36
C PHE A 198 15.58 -7.82 6.44
N GLY A 199 16.34 -8.50 5.59
CA GLY A 199 16.46 -9.96 5.58
C GLY A 199 15.58 -10.65 4.53
N GLU A 200 15.78 -11.97 4.38
CA GLU A 200 15.07 -12.79 3.39
C GLU A 200 13.60 -13.01 3.75
N ASP A 201 13.28 -13.12 5.05
CA ASP A 201 11.92 -13.33 5.55
C ASP A 201 10.98 -12.19 5.14
N GLU A 202 11.49 -10.97 5.15
CA GLU A 202 10.78 -9.82 4.65
C GLU A 202 10.53 -9.98 3.15
N VAL A 203 11.51 -10.30 2.31
CA VAL A 203 11.23 -10.51 0.87
C VAL A 203 10.14 -11.57 0.65
N GLY A 204 10.13 -12.62 1.46
CA GLY A 204 9.13 -13.68 1.40
C GLY A 204 9.32 -14.60 0.18
N PRO A 205 8.70 -15.79 0.20
CA PRO A 205 8.99 -16.83 -0.77
C PRO A 205 8.48 -16.50 -2.18
N ALA A 206 7.40 -15.72 -2.30
CA ALA A 206 6.82 -15.35 -3.59
C ALA A 206 7.76 -14.42 -4.37
N VAL A 207 8.21 -13.33 -3.74
CA VAL A 207 9.15 -12.37 -4.37
C VAL A 207 10.54 -12.99 -4.47
N GLY A 208 10.98 -13.74 -3.46
CA GLY A 208 12.26 -14.46 -3.49
C GLY A 208 12.38 -15.42 -4.68
N GLY A 209 11.30 -16.15 -4.99
CA GLY A 209 11.25 -17.02 -6.17
C GLY A 209 11.35 -16.25 -7.50
N VAL A 210 10.70 -15.08 -7.60
CA VAL A 210 10.83 -14.21 -8.79
C VAL A 210 12.22 -13.61 -8.88
N LEU A 211 12.84 -13.23 -7.75
CA LEU A 211 14.21 -12.74 -7.67
C LEU A 211 15.21 -13.78 -8.14
N ALA A 212 15.12 -15.02 -7.65
CA ALA A 212 16.02 -16.11 -8.05
C ALA A 212 15.99 -16.33 -9.58
N ARG A 213 14.80 -16.37 -10.19
CA ARG A 213 14.64 -16.48 -11.65
C ARG A 213 15.16 -15.25 -12.40
N SER A 214 14.96 -14.07 -11.85
CA SER A 214 15.45 -12.82 -12.42
C SER A 214 16.97 -12.81 -12.46
N LEU A 215 17.64 -13.15 -11.36
CA LEU A 215 19.10 -13.23 -11.27
C LEU A 215 19.68 -14.34 -12.15
N ALA A 216 19.03 -15.52 -12.21
CA ALA A 216 19.48 -16.64 -13.04
C ALA A 216 19.42 -16.34 -14.55
N SER A 217 18.58 -15.40 -14.96
CA SER A 217 18.42 -14.99 -16.37
C SER A 217 19.22 -13.73 -16.74
N MET A 218 19.97 -13.15 -15.80
CA MET A 218 20.84 -12.00 -16.01
C MET A 218 22.27 -12.44 -16.37
N GLY A 219 22.99 -11.58 -17.10
CA GLY A 219 24.42 -11.78 -17.31
C GLY A 219 25.21 -11.61 -16.01
N ALA A 220 26.40 -12.22 -15.92
CA ALA A 220 27.24 -12.16 -14.72
C ALA A 220 27.56 -10.72 -14.29
N ASP A 221 27.89 -9.85 -15.26
CA ASP A 221 28.20 -8.45 -14.99
C ASP A 221 27.00 -7.66 -14.48
N GLU A 222 25.82 -7.88 -15.08
CA GLU A 222 24.57 -7.23 -14.67
C GLU A 222 24.18 -7.63 -13.24
N ARG A 223 24.33 -8.91 -12.93
CA ARG A 223 24.07 -9.46 -11.59
C ARG A 223 25.01 -8.83 -10.58
N ALA A 224 26.31 -8.83 -10.86
CA ALA A 224 27.31 -8.25 -9.98
C ALA A 224 27.10 -6.74 -9.80
N GLU A 225 26.64 -6.02 -10.83
CA GLU A 225 26.26 -4.61 -10.71
C GLU A 225 25.06 -4.41 -9.78
N ALA A 226 24.02 -5.24 -9.90
CA ALA A 226 22.84 -5.17 -9.05
C ALA A 226 23.17 -5.46 -7.57
N GLU A 227 23.99 -6.49 -7.31
CA GLU A 227 24.46 -6.84 -5.97
C GLU A 227 25.29 -5.69 -5.36
N ARG A 228 26.27 -5.16 -6.12
CA ARG A 228 27.08 -4.00 -5.66
C ARG A 228 26.23 -2.76 -5.40
N TRP A 229 25.21 -2.51 -6.20
CA TRP A 229 24.28 -1.40 -5.98
C TRP A 229 23.51 -1.59 -4.67
N ALA A 230 22.92 -2.77 -4.46
CA ALA A 230 22.15 -3.09 -3.27
C ALA A 230 23.01 -2.98 -1.99
N ASP A 231 24.27 -3.42 -2.04
CA ASP A 231 25.19 -3.31 -0.90
C ASP A 231 25.52 -1.87 -0.53
N ARG A 232 25.83 -1.03 -1.52
CA ARG A 232 26.07 0.41 -1.27
C ARG A 232 24.85 1.09 -0.70
N GLU A 233 23.68 0.78 -1.25
CA GLU A 233 22.42 1.40 -0.86
C GLU A 233 21.99 0.96 0.56
N ALA A 234 22.15 -0.33 0.89
CA ALA A 234 21.90 -0.84 2.23
C ALA A 234 22.85 -0.21 3.27
N ALA A 235 24.13 -0.02 2.93
CA ALA A 235 25.07 0.69 3.80
C ALA A 235 24.61 2.14 4.05
N ARG A 236 24.12 2.84 3.02
CA ARG A 236 23.56 4.20 3.18
C ARG A 236 22.35 4.22 4.12
N TRP A 237 21.41 3.29 3.93
CA TRP A 237 20.20 3.22 4.77
C TRP A 237 20.56 2.97 6.23
N ARG A 238 21.50 2.06 6.51
CA ARG A 238 21.99 1.80 7.87
C ARG A 238 22.67 3.02 8.48
N ALA A 239 23.43 3.78 7.69
CA ALA A 239 24.04 5.02 8.16
C ALA A 239 23.00 6.11 8.48
N GLN A 240 21.91 6.21 7.71
CA GLN A 240 20.80 7.11 8.00
C GLN A 240 20.08 6.71 9.30
N ALA A 241 19.85 5.41 9.49
CA ALA A 241 19.28 4.85 10.71
C ALA A 241 20.10 5.18 11.97
N SER A 242 21.43 5.04 11.90
CA SER A 242 22.32 5.32 13.03
C SER A 242 22.41 6.81 13.38
N ASN A 243 22.05 7.71 12.46
CA ASN A 243 22.08 9.17 12.68
C ASN A 243 20.76 9.72 13.27
N GLY A 244 19.91 8.85 13.84
CA GLY A 244 18.63 9.25 14.45
C GLY A 244 17.47 9.40 13.46
N MET A 245 17.69 9.07 12.19
CA MET A 245 16.62 8.93 11.18
C MET A 245 16.16 7.47 11.20
N ALA A 246 15.46 7.09 12.27
CA ALA A 246 15.05 5.70 12.48
C ALA A 246 14.31 5.17 11.23
N PRO A 247 14.71 4.01 10.69
CA PRO A 247 13.95 3.37 9.63
C PRO A 247 12.59 3.05 10.20
N ALA A 248 11.52 3.42 9.49
CA ALA A 248 10.16 3.07 9.89
C ALA A 248 10.12 1.56 10.15
N GLU A 249 9.86 1.16 11.39
CA GLU A 249 9.86 -0.24 11.79
C GLU A 249 8.85 -1.00 10.92
N GLY A 250 9.35 -1.98 10.16
CA GLY A 250 8.51 -2.91 9.41
C GLY A 250 7.79 -3.80 10.41
N GLY A 251 6.54 -3.47 10.73
CA GLY A 251 5.74 -4.27 11.67
C GLY A 251 4.52 -3.57 12.26
N GLU A 252 4.32 -2.28 11.97
CA GLU A 252 3.20 -1.56 12.54
C GLU A 252 1.89 -1.87 11.82
N SER A 253 0.79 -1.87 12.59
CA SER A 253 -0.54 -1.93 12.02
C SER A 253 -0.69 -0.85 10.94
N GLN A 254 -1.33 -1.18 9.83
CA GLN A 254 -1.60 -0.26 8.71
C GLN A 254 -2.23 1.07 9.18
N ALA A 255 -2.96 1.06 10.28
CA ALA A 255 -3.53 2.26 10.92
C ALA A 255 -2.46 3.19 11.54
N GLY A 256 -1.38 2.64 12.12
CA GLY A 256 -0.26 3.42 12.70
C GLY A 256 0.70 3.99 11.66
N GLU A 257 0.84 3.32 10.51
CA GLU A 257 1.64 3.77 9.35
C GLU A 257 0.93 4.91 8.60
N ILE A 258 -0.41 4.82 8.44
CA ILE A 258 -1.25 5.88 7.87
C ILE A 258 -1.32 7.11 8.78
N ALA A 259 -1.50 6.90 10.10
CA ALA A 259 -1.56 7.99 11.07
C ALA A 259 -0.24 8.80 11.02
N ARG A 260 0.92 8.15 11.18
CA ARG A 260 2.23 8.82 11.06
C ARG A 260 2.54 9.40 9.69
N GLY A 261 2.09 8.75 8.61
CA GLY A 261 2.40 9.19 7.25
C GLY A 261 1.72 10.49 6.85
N CYS A 262 0.52 10.78 7.37
CA CYS A 262 -0.18 12.06 7.18
C CYS A 262 -0.17 12.97 8.43
N GLU A 263 0.45 12.53 9.53
CA GLU A 263 0.75 13.33 10.74
C GLU A 263 2.25 13.62 10.77
N SER A 264 2.73 14.55 9.96
CA SER A 264 4.06 15.09 10.23
C SER A 264 3.96 15.94 11.50
N PHE A 265 4.53 15.45 12.60
CA PHE A 265 4.93 16.22 13.80
C PHE A 265 5.53 17.60 13.41
N PRO A 266 5.31 18.70 14.17
CA PRO A 266 4.52 18.91 15.38
C PRO A 266 3.17 19.62 15.16
#